data_AF-A0A9Q3DKF0-F1
#
_entry.id   AF-A0A9Q3DKF0-F1
#
_cell.length_a   1.000
_cell.length_b   1.000
_cell.length_c   1.000
_cell.angle_alpha   90.00
_cell.angle_beta   90.00
_cell.angle_gamma   90.00
#
_symmetry.space_group_name_H-M   'P 1'
#
loop_
_entity.id
_entity.type
_entity.pdbx_description
1 polymer ?
#
loop_
_entity_poly.entity_id
_entity_poly.type
_entity_poly.pdbx_seq_one_letter_code
_entity_poly.pdbx_strand_id
1 'polypeptide(L)'
;MSQALLKAVPKLKEWPHFSGEEEYYHMEFIRGNYMIKEDFELPDSLVTARFNTLFTRSAHRWYIKSRQAHRHQSWSWWRTQIINKRANDA
;
A
#
# COMPACT_ATOMS: atom_id res chain seq x y z
N MET A 1 -16.11 9.12 -7.32
CA MET A 1 -14.90 9.46 -8.10
C MET A 1 -15.27 9.89 -9.52
N SER A 2 -14.91 11.12 -9.89
CA SER A 2 -15.15 11.69 -11.23
C SER A 2 -14.02 11.32 -12.21
N GLN A 3 -14.29 11.37 -13.52
CA GLN A 3 -13.29 11.11 -14.57
C GLN A 3 -12.13 12.12 -14.52
N ALA A 4 -12.39 13.36 -14.11
CA ALA A 4 -11.37 14.40 -13.94
C ALA A 4 -10.44 14.08 -12.77
N LEU A 5 -11.00 13.65 -11.62
CA LEU A 5 -10.22 13.27 -10.45
C LEU A 5 -9.33 12.05 -10.73
N LEU A 6 -9.85 11.06 -11.46
CA LEU A 6 -9.09 9.88 -11.87
C LEU A 6 -7.86 10.22 -12.74
N LYS A 7 -7.98 11.22 -13.63
CA LYS A 7 -6.85 11.69 -14.47
C LYS A 7 -5.80 12.47 -13.68
N ALA A 8 -6.19 13.06 -12.56
CA ALA A 8 -5.29 13.82 -11.70
C ALA A 8 -4.50 12.94 -10.71
N VAL A 9 -4.89 11.66 -10.55
CA VAL A 9 -4.18 10.71 -9.68
C VAL A 9 -2.71 10.61 -10.12
N PRO A 10 -1.74 10.77 -9.20
CA PRO A 10 -0.32 10.62 -9.51
C PRO A 10 -0.04 9.28 -10.18
N LYS A 11 0.94 9.24 -11.09
CA LYS A 11 1.35 7.98 -11.71
C LYS A 11 1.87 7.04 -10.64
N LEU A 12 1.70 5.74 -10.85
CA LEU A 12 2.06 4.72 -9.88
C LEU A 12 3.51 4.82 -9.37
N LYS A 13 4.45 5.25 -10.22
CA LYS A 13 5.86 5.47 -9.86
C LYS A 13 6.10 6.61 -8.86
N GLU A 14 5.14 7.53 -8.74
CA GLU A 14 5.18 8.71 -7.86
C GLU A 14 4.59 8.42 -6.47
N TRP A 15 3.98 7.24 -6.31
CA TRP A 15 3.45 6.81 -5.03
C TRP A 15 4.59 6.33 -4.11
N PRO A 16 4.44 6.41 -2.78
CA PRO A 16 5.42 5.86 -1.86
C PRO A 16 5.60 4.34 -2.06
N HIS A 17 6.84 3.89 -2.17
CA HIS A 17 7.19 2.47 -2.25
C HIS A 17 7.73 1.98 -0.92
N PHE A 18 7.56 0.69 -0.63
CA PHE A 18 8.06 0.07 0.59
C PHE A 18 8.90 -1.16 0.28
N SER A 19 10.19 -1.09 0.60
CA SER A 19 11.16 -2.19 0.37
C SER A 19 11.16 -3.24 1.47
N GLY A 20 10.74 -2.87 2.68
CA GLY A 20 10.85 -3.72 3.86
C GLY A 20 12.26 -3.81 4.46
N GLU A 21 13.23 -3.02 3.97
CA GLU A 21 14.63 -3.08 4.42
C GLU A 21 14.99 -2.01 5.47
N GLU A 22 14.33 -0.86 5.46
CA GLU A 22 14.66 0.27 6.34
C GLU A 22 13.62 0.47 7.45
N GLU A 23 14.08 0.90 8.64
CA GLU A 23 13.26 1.14 9.83
C GLU A 23 12.40 2.40 9.65
N TYR A 24 11.19 2.44 10.21
CA TYR A 24 10.22 3.56 10.13
C TYR A 24 9.54 3.89 8.77
N TYR A 25 10.06 3.43 7.62
CA TYR A 25 9.45 3.69 6.30
C TYR A 25 8.04 3.13 6.08
N HIS A 26 7.61 2.16 6.90
CA HIS A 26 6.26 1.59 6.79
C HIS A 26 5.15 2.57 7.16
N MET A 27 5.40 3.47 8.12
CA MET A 27 4.41 4.50 8.51
C MET A 27 4.31 5.60 7.47
N GLU A 28 5.43 5.99 6.87
CA GLU A 28 5.46 6.93 5.74
C GLU A 28 4.75 6.34 4.52
N PHE A 29 5.00 5.06 4.22
CA PHE A 29 4.28 4.32 3.20
C PHE A 29 2.77 4.36 3.44
N ILE A 30 2.31 3.99 4.64
CA ILE A 30 0.89 4.00 5.00
C ILE A 30 0.31 5.41 4.86
N ARG A 31 0.96 6.42 5.44
CA ARG A 31 0.46 7.81 5.45
C ARG A 31 0.39 8.38 4.04
N GLY A 32 1.44 8.26 3.23
CA GLY A 32 1.46 8.83 1.88
C GLY A 32 0.47 8.15 0.94
N ASN A 33 0.31 6.82 1.03
CA ASN A 33 -0.72 6.12 0.25
C ASN A 33 -2.14 6.47 0.73
N TYR A 34 -2.33 6.71 2.03
CA TYR A 34 -3.61 7.14 2.60
C TYR A 34 -3.97 8.56 2.16
N MET A 35 -3.03 9.50 2.15
CA MET A 35 -3.22 10.86 1.62
C MET A 35 -3.66 10.83 0.15
N ILE A 36 -2.98 10.06 -0.72
CA ILE A 36 -3.40 9.91 -2.13
C ILE A 36 -4.80 9.27 -2.22
N LYS A 37 -5.13 8.32 -1.34
CA LYS A 37 -6.47 7.74 -1.32
C LYS A 37 -7.54 8.79 -0.97
N GLU A 38 -7.30 9.62 0.04
CA GLU A 38 -8.24 10.66 0.47
C GLU A 38 -8.36 11.78 -0.55
N ASP A 39 -7.23 12.34 -1.00
CA ASP A 39 -7.18 13.47 -1.94
C ASP A 39 -7.87 13.18 -3.28
N PHE A 40 -7.85 11.91 -3.71
CA PHE A 40 -8.42 11.49 -4.98
C PHE A 40 -9.64 10.55 -4.84
N GLU A 41 -10.22 10.42 -3.64
CA GLU A 41 -11.39 9.58 -3.34
C GLU A 41 -11.28 8.14 -3.87
N LEU A 42 -10.09 7.56 -3.76
CA LEU A 42 -9.82 6.27 -4.39
C LEU A 42 -10.49 5.13 -3.61
N PRO A 43 -11.17 4.19 -4.29
CA PRO A 43 -11.70 3.02 -3.62
C PRO A 43 -10.56 2.11 -3.14
N ASP A 44 -10.79 1.39 -2.05
CA ASP A 44 -9.79 0.46 -1.46
C ASP A 44 -9.25 -0.55 -2.46
N SER A 45 -10.10 -1.04 -3.36
CA SER A 45 -9.71 -1.99 -4.42
C SER A 45 -8.64 -1.42 -5.33
N LEU A 46 -8.70 -0.12 -5.64
CA LEU A 46 -7.78 0.56 -6.54
C LEU A 46 -6.44 0.84 -5.85
N VAL A 47 -6.43 1.14 -4.55
CA VAL A 47 -5.19 1.25 -3.76
C VAL A 47 -4.54 -0.13 -3.59
N THR A 48 -5.30 -1.13 -3.15
CA THR A 48 -4.78 -2.48 -2.86
C THR A 48 -4.34 -3.24 -4.12
N ALA A 49 -4.90 -2.94 -5.30
CA ALA A 49 -4.43 -3.48 -6.58
C ALA A 49 -3.02 -3.00 -6.96
N ARG A 50 -2.58 -1.85 -6.45
CA ARG A 50 -1.26 -1.27 -6.72
C ARG A 50 -0.15 -1.86 -5.86
N PHE A 51 -0.50 -2.55 -4.78
CA PHE A 51 0.48 -3.12 -3.84
C PHE A 51 1.51 -4.04 -4.47
N ASN A 52 1.16 -4.77 -5.52
CA ASN A 52 2.11 -5.59 -6.23
C ASN A 52 3.30 -4.78 -6.80
N THR A 53 3.09 -3.50 -7.12
CA THR A 53 4.14 -2.59 -7.62
C THR A 53 4.76 -1.77 -6.49
N LEU A 54 3.94 -1.35 -5.52
CA LEU A 54 4.37 -0.46 -4.45
C LEU A 54 5.23 -1.15 -3.39
N PHE A 55 5.02 -2.46 -3.18
CA PHE A 55 5.93 -3.26 -2.39
C PHE A 55 7.10 -3.73 -3.25
N THR A 56 8.31 -3.57 -2.74
CA THR A 56 9.55 -4.01 -3.40
C THR A 56 10.35 -4.92 -2.46
N ARG A 57 11.34 -5.62 -2.99
CA ARG A 57 12.31 -6.43 -2.22
C ARG A 57 11.66 -7.40 -1.20
N SER A 58 12.00 -7.29 0.09
CA SER A 58 11.51 -8.20 1.13
C SER A 58 10.02 -8.00 1.42
N ALA A 59 9.53 -6.76 1.36
CA ALA A 59 8.12 -6.44 1.50
C ALA A 59 7.28 -7.03 0.36
N HIS A 60 7.81 -7.07 -0.88
CA HIS A 60 7.09 -7.69 -2.00
C HIS A 60 6.89 -9.20 -1.79
N ARG A 61 7.94 -9.91 -1.38
CA ARG A 61 7.85 -11.34 -1.07
C ARG A 61 6.84 -11.64 0.03
N TRP A 62 6.81 -10.80 1.08
CA TRP A 62 5.82 -10.89 2.14
C TRP A 62 4.39 -10.64 1.62
N TYR A 63 4.20 -9.56 0.85
CA TYR A 63 2.91 -9.22 0.26
C TYR A 63 2.33 -10.35 -0.58
N ILE A 64 3.13 -10.98 -1.46
CA ILE A 64 2.65 -12.09 -2.30
C ILE A 64 2.15 -13.26 -1.44
N LYS A 65 2.90 -13.64 -0.40
CA LYS A 65 2.47 -14.72 0.52
C LYS A 65 1.17 -14.36 1.24
N SER A 66 1.08 -13.14 1.79
CA SER A 66 -0.13 -12.67 2.48
C SER A 66 -1.33 -12.58 1.53
N ARG A 67 -1.13 -12.12 0.29
CA ARG A 67 -2.18 -12.01 -0.73
C ARG A 67 -2.72 -13.38 -1.15
N GLN A 68 -1.84 -14.38 -1.29
CA GLN A 68 -2.25 -15.75 -1.59
C GLN A 68 -3.06 -16.37 -0.44
N ALA A 69 -2.62 -16.17 0.81
CA ALA A 69 -3.28 -16.73 1.98
C ALA A 69 -4.64 -16.08 2.28
N HIS A 70 -4.73 -14.75 2.16
CA HIS A 70 -5.90 -13.98 2.62
C HIS A 70 -6.75 -13.39 1.49
N ARG A 71 -6.36 -13.59 0.22
CA ARG A 71 -7.08 -13.13 -0.97
C ARG A 71 -7.32 -11.60 -0.96
N HIS A 72 -8.50 -11.18 -1.44
CA HIS A 72 -8.89 -9.79 -1.55
C HIS A 72 -9.27 -9.24 -0.17
N GLN A 73 -8.59 -8.19 0.25
CA GLN A 73 -8.76 -7.58 1.57
C GLN A 73 -8.79 -6.06 1.43
N SER A 74 -9.46 -5.39 2.37
CA SER A 74 -9.60 -3.93 2.43
C SER A 74 -8.27 -3.23 2.72
N TRP A 75 -8.23 -1.91 2.48
CA TRP A 75 -7.09 -1.08 2.89
C TRP A 75 -6.85 -1.18 4.40
N SER A 76 -7.92 -1.13 5.20
CA SER A 76 -7.83 -1.22 6.67
C SER A 76 -7.15 -2.51 7.14
N TRP A 77 -7.47 -3.65 6.52
CA TRP A 77 -6.83 -4.91 6.83
C TRP A 77 -5.34 -4.87 6.50
N TRP A 78 -4.98 -4.38 5.30
CA TRP A 78 -3.58 -4.28 4.88
C TRP A 78 -2.77 -3.33 5.77
N ARG A 79 -3.34 -2.20 6.18
CA ARG A 79 -2.72 -1.29 7.14
C ARG A 79 -2.33 -2.01 8.42
N THR A 80 -3.25 -2.79 9.00
CA THR A 80 -2.97 -3.60 10.20
C THR A 80 -1.85 -4.60 9.96
N GLN A 81 -1.84 -5.28 8.81
CA GLN A 81 -0.77 -6.25 8.49
C GLN A 81 0.59 -5.59 8.32
N ILE A 82 0.66 -4.41 7.69
CA ILE A 82 1.92 -3.67 7.50
C ILE A 82 2.50 -3.24 8.86
N ILE A 83 1.64 -2.77 9.77
CA ILE A 83 2.02 -2.40 11.14
C ILE A 83 2.52 -3.65 11.89
N ASN A 84 1.76 -4.74 11.85
CA ASN A 84 2.12 -5.98 12.56
C ASN A 84 3.39 -6.63 12.02
N LYS A 85 3.63 -6.58 10.71
CA LYS A 85 4.84 -7.13 10.10
C LYS A 85 6.10 -6.48 10.68
N ARG A 86 6.06 -5.17 10.94
CA ARG A 86 7.20 -4.47 11.56
C ARG A 86 7.32 -4.74 13.04
N ALA A 87 6.22 -4.85 13.79
CA ALA A 87 6.26 -5.22 15.20
C ALA A 87 6.89 -6.61 15.44
N ASN A 88 6.78 -7.53 14.48
CA ASN A 88 7.35 -8.88 14.58
C ASN A 88 8.78 -9.01 14.03
N ASP A 89 9.32 -7.98 13.38
CA ASP A 89 10.69 -7.94 12.86
C ASP A 89 11.67 -7.17 13.77
N ALA A 90 11.15 -6.48 14.80
CA ALA A 90 11.90 -5.72 15.80
C ALA A 90 12.15 -6.56 17.06
#